data_AF-A0A948RRT8-F1
#
_entry.id   AF-A0A948RRT8-F1
#
_cell.length_a   1.000
_cell.length_b   1.000
_cell.length_c   1.000
_cell.angle_alpha   90.00
_cell.angle_beta   90.00
_cell.angle_gamma   90.00
#
_symmetry.space_group_name_H-M   'P 1'
#
loop_
_entity.id
_entity.type
_entity.pdbx_description
1 polymer ?
#
loop_
_entity_poly.entity_id
_entity_poly.type
_entity_poly.pdbx_seq_one_letter_code
_entity_poly.pdbx_strand_id
1 'polypeptide(L)'
;MSVIIALMNRILIATITLVSCLALLASGCGGPQDQAKAYMQEGDAVIVKMAGQTPGFKKDLEDLFKGVFSGDGLEPAEFEQTATALRETANSIKSQGEEARASYAGIQKLSDVEDYKEYAALMVQALDVNEKGLNDLESFLDEAAGQVKAANFDAIVLANGIETFSDKAAQISDDLQKLQKQAADLKKEKGL
;
A
#
# COMPACT_ATOMS: atom_id res chain seq x y z
N MET A 1 2.30 -16.34 27.48
CA MET A 1 1.74 -15.32 26.56
C MET A 1 1.81 -13.89 27.11
N SER A 2 1.89 -13.69 28.43
CA SER A 2 1.92 -12.34 29.06
C SER A 2 3.28 -11.62 29.10
N VAL A 3 4.37 -12.21 28.61
CA VAL A 3 5.71 -11.58 28.62
C VAL A 3 6.03 -10.85 27.32
N ILE A 4 5.41 -11.25 26.20
CA ILE A 4 5.65 -10.65 24.87
C ILE A 4 4.95 -9.29 24.73
N ILE A 5 3.76 -9.13 25.36
CA ILE A 5 2.99 -7.88 25.36
C ILE A 5 3.69 -6.78 26.19
N ALA A 6 4.46 -7.16 27.22
CA ALA A 6 5.18 -6.21 28.08
C ALA A 6 6.44 -5.61 27.41
N LEU A 7 7.01 -6.28 26.40
CA LEU A 7 8.20 -5.82 25.67
C LEU A 7 7.87 -4.86 24.53
N MET A 8 6.73 -5.04 23.86
CA MET A 8 6.28 -4.18 22.75
C MET A 8 5.91 -2.76 23.22
N ASN A 9 5.42 -2.61 24.46
CA ASN A 9 4.98 -1.30 24.97
C ASN A 9 6.11 -0.40 25.49
N ARG A 10 7.33 -0.95 25.68
CA ARG A 10 8.51 -0.18 26.11
C ARG A 10 9.36 0.33 24.95
N ILE A 11 9.20 -0.26 23.76
CA ILE A 11 9.92 0.16 22.55
C ILE A 11 9.22 1.37 21.91
N LEU A 12 7.90 1.52 22.07
CA LEU A 12 7.11 2.58 21.42
C LEU A 12 7.39 4.00 21.96
N ILE A 13 7.89 4.13 23.19
CA ILE A 13 8.08 5.45 23.84
C ILE A 13 9.48 6.03 23.55
N ALA A 14 10.42 5.24 23.04
CA ALA A 14 11.78 5.70 22.75
C ALA A 14 11.98 6.20 21.30
N THR A 15 11.01 6.01 20.39
CA THR A 15 11.21 6.20 18.94
C THR A 15 10.79 7.58 18.41
N ILE A 16 10.12 8.42 19.20
CA ILE A 16 9.53 9.67 18.69
C ILE A 16 10.49 10.88 18.74
N THR A 17 11.63 10.79 19.43
CA THR A 17 12.55 11.93 19.61
C THR A 17 13.82 11.87 18.74
N LEU A 18 14.04 10.81 17.93
CA LEU A 18 15.29 10.61 17.19
C LEU A 18 15.19 10.89 15.67
N VAL A 19 14.12 11.53 15.20
CA VAL A 19 13.88 11.75 13.75
C VAL A 19 14.45 13.09 13.24
N SER A 20 14.88 14.02 14.11
CA SER A 20 15.18 15.39 13.66
C SER A 20 16.66 15.81 13.66
N CYS A 21 17.63 14.93 13.98
CA CYS A 21 19.04 15.34 14.14
C CYS A 21 20.08 14.67 13.22
N LEU A 22 19.71 13.81 12.26
CA LEU A 22 20.70 13.13 11.39
C LEU A 22 20.89 13.73 9.99
N ALA A 23 20.39 14.94 9.73
CA ALA A 23 20.51 15.58 8.42
C ALA A 23 21.89 16.23 8.13
N LEU A 24 22.91 16.12 9.00
CA LEU A 24 24.15 16.90 8.86
C LEU A 24 25.47 16.11 8.94
N LEU A 25 25.49 14.78 8.82
CA LEU A 25 26.74 13.99 8.78
C LEU A 25 26.97 13.20 7.48
N ALA A 26 26.12 13.35 6.45
CA ALA A 26 26.20 12.56 5.21
C ALA A 26 27.17 13.11 4.14
N SER A 27 28.25 13.80 4.53
CA SER A 27 29.34 14.15 3.60
C SER A 27 30.63 13.41 3.98
N GLY A 28 30.63 12.08 3.86
CA GLY A 28 31.87 11.30 3.88
C GLY A 28 31.71 9.81 4.17
N CYS A 29 32.11 8.98 3.20
CA CYS A 29 32.42 7.53 3.29
C CYS A 29 31.31 6.49 3.00
N GLY A 30 30.38 6.77 2.09
CA GLY A 30 29.60 5.72 1.42
C GLY A 30 29.68 5.90 -0.10
N GLY A 31 30.20 4.90 -0.82
CA GLY A 31 30.26 4.94 -2.28
C GLY A 31 28.85 4.95 -2.90
N PRO A 32 28.72 5.07 -4.24
CA PRO A 32 27.42 5.00 -4.91
C PRO A 32 26.60 3.76 -4.50
N GLN A 33 27.27 2.62 -4.30
CA GLN A 33 26.66 1.38 -3.84
C GLN A 33 26.03 1.49 -2.44
N ASP A 34 26.72 2.13 -1.48
CA ASP A 34 26.18 2.32 -0.12
C ASP A 34 24.99 3.28 -0.12
N GLN A 35 25.03 4.32 -0.95
CA GLN A 35 23.92 5.25 -1.13
C GLN A 35 22.71 4.56 -1.76
N ALA A 36 22.92 3.72 -2.79
CA ALA A 36 21.86 2.95 -3.42
C ALA A 36 21.19 2.00 -2.42
N LYS A 37 21.99 1.34 -1.57
CA LYS A 37 21.50 0.49 -0.50
C LYS A 37 20.66 1.25 0.54
N ALA A 38 21.11 2.43 0.95
CA ALA A 38 20.35 3.27 1.88
C ALA A 38 18.98 3.64 1.31
N TYR A 39 18.94 4.16 0.08
CA TYR A 39 17.67 4.47 -0.60
C TYR A 39 16.77 3.24 -0.77
N MET A 40 17.34 2.08 -1.10
CA MET A 40 16.58 0.83 -1.21
C MET A 40 15.93 0.47 0.13
N GLN A 41 16.68 0.55 1.23
CA GLN A 41 16.19 0.23 2.57
C GLN A 41 15.12 1.21 3.05
N GLU A 42 15.27 2.50 2.74
CA GLU A 42 14.25 3.52 3.02
C GLU A 42 12.95 3.21 2.27
N GLY A 43 13.03 2.95 0.97
CA GLY A 43 11.86 2.56 0.17
C GLY A 43 11.20 1.27 0.68
N ASP A 44 11.98 0.23 0.96
CA ASP A 44 11.51 -1.05 1.49
C ASP A 44 10.79 -0.88 2.85
N ALA A 45 11.31 -0.02 3.73
CA ALA A 45 10.70 0.25 5.03
C ALA A 45 9.30 0.87 4.88
N VAL A 46 9.12 1.77 3.92
CA VAL A 46 7.82 2.35 3.60
C VAL A 46 6.86 1.30 3.03
N ILE A 47 7.34 0.41 2.14
CA ILE A 47 6.53 -0.71 1.62
C ILE A 47 6.06 -1.64 2.75
N VAL A 48 6.92 -1.95 3.72
CA VAL A 48 6.55 -2.76 4.90
C VAL A 48 5.45 -2.08 5.72
N LYS A 49 5.54 -0.76 5.90
CA LYS A 49 4.51 0.03 6.59
C LYS A 49 3.18 0.00 5.85
N MET A 50 3.20 0.16 4.52
CA MET A 50 2.00 0.03 3.66
C MET A 50 1.36 -1.35 3.81
N ALA A 51 2.16 -2.42 3.74
CA ALA A 51 1.68 -3.80 3.88
C ALA A 51 1.03 -4.06 5.25
N GLY A 52 1.48 -3.36 6.31
CA GLY A 52 0.87 -3.41 7.63
C GLY A 52 -0.57 -2.87 7.68
N GLN A 53 -0.97 -2.01 6.75
CA GLN A 53 -2.32 -1.42 6.67
C GLN A 53 -3.30 -2.31 5.89
N THR A 54 -2.80 -3.16 4.98
CA THR A 54 -3.61 -3.99 4.08
C THR A 54 -4.62 -4.91 4.79
N PRO A 55 -4.32 -5.60 5.91
CA PRO A 55 -5.29 -6.48 6.55
C PRO A 55 -6.52 -5.75 7.10
N GLY A 56 -6.33 -4.58 7.71
CA GLY A 56 -7.43 -3.75 8.21
C GLY A 56 -8.27 -3.21 7.06
N PHE A 57 -7.58 -2.68 6.04
CA PHE A 57 -8.22 -2.16 4.84
C PHE A 57 -9.09 -3.21 4.11
N LYS A 58 -8.56 -4.43 3.94
CA LYS A 58 -9.31 -5.55 3.36
C LYS A 58 -10.54 -5.90 4.19
N LYS A 59 -10.40 -5.95 5.52
CA LYS A 59 -11.50 -6.24 6.43
C LYS A 59 -12.60 -5.18 6.33
N ASP A 60 -12.24 -3.91 6.33
CA ASP A 60 -13.21 -2.80 6.23
C ASP A 60 -13.98 -2.86 4.91
N LEU A 61 -13.30 -3.25 3.82
CA LEU A 61 -13.92 -3.46 2.52
C LEU A 61 -14.89 -4.67 2.52
N GLU A 62 -14.50 -5.79 3.13
CA GLU A 62 -15.36 -6.97 3.28
C GLU A 62 -16.61 -6.65 4.13
N ASP A 63 -16.42 -5.93 5.24
CA ASP A 63 -17.50 -5.55 6.15
C ASP A 63 -18.49 -4.58 5.47
N LEU A 64 -17.99 -3.64 4.64
CA LEU A 64 -18.82 -2.71 3.88
C LEU A 64 -19.87 -3.41 3.00
N PHE A 65 -19.48 -4.51 2.34
CA PHE A 65 -20.35 -5.19 1.38
C PHE A 65 -21.06 -6.42 1.93
N LYS A 66 -20.82 -6.78 3.20
CA LYS A 66 -21.42 -7.95 3.84
C LYS A 66 -22.96 -7.95 3.76
N GLY A 67 -23.60 -6.78 3.96
CA GLY A 67 -25.06 -6.62 3.92
C GLY A 67 -25.69 -6.89 2.56
N VAL A 68 -24.92 -6.72 1.46
CA VAL A 68 -25.37 -7.03 0.10
C VAL A 68 -25.58 -8.53 -0.06
N PHE A 69 -24.65 -9.33 0.46
CA PHE A 69 -24.68 -10.80 0.31
C PHE A 69 -25.59 -11.50 1.31
N SER A 70 -25.85 -10.91 2.47
CA SER A 70 -26.81 -11.46 3.45
C SER A 70 -28.27 -11.13 3.13
N GLY A 71 -28.51 -10.15 2.24
CA GLY A 71 -29.86 -9.67 1.91
C GLY A 71 -30.44 -8.70 2.95
N ASP A 72 -29.63 -8.26 3.92
CA ASP A 72 -30.06 -7.31 4.95
C ASP A 72 -30.17 -5.86 4.42
N GLY A 73 -29.70 -5.63 3.19
CA GLY A 73 -29.63 -4.30 2.57
C GLY A 73 -28.40 -3.52 3.02
N LEU A 74 -28.28 -2.28 2.54
CA LEU A 74 -27.25 -1.33 2.95
C LEU A 74 -27.91 -0.03 3.39
N GLU A 75 -27.55 0.46 4.58
CA GLU A 75 -27.97 1.78 5.04
C GLU A 75 -27.07 2.84 4.38
N PRO A 76 -27.62 3.84 3.67
CA PRO A 76 -26.81 4.77 2.87
C PRO A 76 -25.83 5.65 3.66
N ALA A 77 -26.16 6.05 4.89
CA ALA A 77 -25.28 6.87 5.71
C ALA A 77 -24.10 6.05 6.28
N GLU A 78 -24.35 4.83 6.75
CA GLU A 78 -23.32 3.88 7.21
C GLU A 78 -22.39 3.48 6.05
N PHE A 79 -22.94 3.25 4.87
CA PHE A 79 -22.16 2.99 3.65
C PHE A 79 -21.23 4.15 3.35
N GLU A 80 -21.75 5.38 3.30
CA GLU A 80 -20.95 6.57 2.97
C GLU A 80 -19.86 6.83 4.01
N GLN A 81 -20.17 6.66 5.29
CA GLN A 81 -19.19 6.82 6.38
C GLN A 81 -18.02 5.84 6.20
N THR A 82 -18.33 4.57 5.97
CA THR A 82 -17.31 3.52 5.81
C THR A 82 -16.53 3.69 4.52
N ALA A 83 -17.21 4.01 3.41
CA ALA A 83 -16.57 4.32 2.13
C ALA A 83 -15.61 5.51 2.25
N THR A 84 -15.97 6.55 3.02
CA THR A 84 -15.08 7.69 3.30
C THR A 84 -13.82 7.25 4.04
N ALA A 85 -13.94 6.43 5.10
CA ALA A 85 -12.79 5.91 5.84
C ALA A 85 -11.87 5.03 4.97
N LEU A 86 -12.45 4.23 4.07
CA LEU A 86 -11.69 3.46 3.07
C LEU A 86 -10.93 4.39 2.12
N ARG A 87 -11.57 5.44 1.59
CA ARG A 87 -10.89 6.45 0.73
C ARG A 87 -9.75 7.15 1.47
N GLU A 88 -9.93 7.50 2.74
CA GLU A 88 -8.86 8.11 3.56
C GLU A 88 -7.67 7.14 3.74
N THR A 89 -7.95 5.86 3.98
CA THR A 89 -6.91 4.83 4.08
C THR A 89 -6.19 4.63 2.75
N ALA A 90 -6.94 4.56 1.64
CA ALA A 90 -6.38 4.47 0.29
C ALA A 90 -5.45 5.66 -0.02
N ASN A 91 -5.87 6.88 0.30
CA ASN A 91 -5.05 8.08 0.15
C ASN A 91 -3.80 8.06 1.03
N SER A 92 -3.89 7.54 2.26
CA SER A 92 -2.73 7.36 3.13
C SER A 92 -1.71 6.37 2.53
N ILE A 93 -2.19 5.28 1.92
CA ILE A 93 -1.35 4.28 1.24
C ILE A 93 -0.71 4.91 -0.02
N LYS A 94 -1.46 5.68 -0.82
CA LYS A 94 -0.92 6.41 -1.99
C LYS A 94 0.19 7.38 -1.57
N SER A 95 -0.04 8.16 -0.53
CA SER A 95 0.98 9.09 -0.01
C SER A 95 2.25 8.40 0.45
N GLN A 96 2.14 7.21 1.06
CA GLN A 96 3.31 6.38 1.40
C GLN A 96 3.97 5.81 0.15
N GLY A 97 3.19 5.44 -0.87
CA GLY A 97 3.71 5.04 -2.18
C GLY A 97 4.61 6.12 -2.79
N GLU A 98 4.20 7.38 -2.73
CA GLU A 98 5.02 8.52 -3.21
C GLU A 98 6.33 8.69 -2.41
N GLU A 99 6.30 8.48 -1.10
CA GLU A 99 7.50 8.46 -0.26
C GLU A 99 8.47 7.35 -0.71
N ALA A 100 7.97 6.14 -0.93
CA ALA A 100 8.78 5.03 -1.44
C ALA A 100 9.34 5.30 -2.84
N ARG A 101 8.52 5.86 -3.75
CA ARG A 101 8.97 6.27 -5.11
C ARG A 101 10.12 7.26 -5.02
N ALA A 102 10.04 8.24 -4.11
CA ALA A 102 11.08 9.24 -3.94
C ALA A 102 12.43 8.61 -3.54
N SER A 103 12.42 7.64 -2.62
CA SER A 103 13.61 6.87 -2.26
C SER A 103 14.17 6.09 -3.46
N TYR A 104 13.33 5.34 -4.18
CA TYR A 104 13.78 4.60 -5.37
C TYR A 104 14.27 5.50 -6.51
N ALA A 105 13.71 6.69 -6.67
CA ALA A 105 14.18 7.69 -7.63
C ALA A 105 15.58 8.23 -7.26
N GLY A 106 15.98 8.18 -5.99
CA GLY A 106 17.34 8.47 -5.54
C GLY A 106 18.36 7.51 -6.18
N ILE A 107 18.03 6.22 -6.25
CA ILE A 107 18.89 5.18 -6.84
C ILE A 107 19.15 5.44 -8.33
N GLN A 108 18.12 5.88 -9.06
CA GLN A 108 18.21 6.13 -10.51
C GLN A 108 19.22 7.23 -10.87
N LYS A 109 19.55 8.13 -9.92
CA LYS A 109 20.47 9.24 -10.11
C LYS A 109 21.94 8.86 -9.88
N LEU A 110 22.20 7.67 -9.34
CA LEU A 110 23.55 7.20 -9.00
C LEU A 110 24.22 6.53 -10.21
N SER A 111 25.54 6.66 -10.30
CA SER A 111 26.37 5.94 -11.28
C SER A 111 26.81 4.59 -10.74
N ASP A 112 27.07 3.64 -11.64
CA ASP A 112 27.70 2.34 -11.32
C ASP A 112 26.94 1.47 -10.29
N VAL A 113 25.60 1.52 -10.32
CA VAL A 113 24.69 0.76 -9.43
C VAL A 113 23.53 0.09 -10.18
N GLU A 114 23.80 -0.47 -11.36
CA GLU A 114 22.76 -0.97 -12.28
C GLU A 114 21.82 -2.01 -11.67
N ASP A 115 22.32 -2.93 -10.84
CA ASP A 115 21.48 -3.93 -10.16
C ASP A 115 20.45 -3.28 -9.20
N TYR A 116 20.85 -2.21 -8.50
CA TYR A 116 19.94 -1.45 -7.65
C TYR A 116 18.92 -0.67 -8.47
N LYS A 117 19.30 -0.15 -9.65
CA LYS A 117 18.37 0.55 -10.55
C LYS A 117 17.32 -0.39 -11.11
N GLU A 118 17.70 -1.61 -11.45
CA GLU A 118 16.77 -2.65 -11.91
C GLU A 118 15.77 -3.01 -10.79
N TYR A 119 16.27 -3.21 -9.56
CA TYR A 119 15.41 -3.41 -8.38
C TYR A 119 14.44 -2.25 -8.18
N ALA A 120 14.96 -1.03 -8.16
CA ALA A 120 14.16 0.19 -7.98
C ALA A 120 13.08 0.34 -9.05
N ALA A 121 13.38 -0.01 -10.30
CA ALA A 121 12.41 0.03 -11.39
C ALA A 121 11.27 -0.96 -11.21
N LEU A 122 11.55 -2.19 -10.75
CA LEU A 122 10.51 -3.18 -10.42
C LEU A 122 9.62 -2.72 -9.27
N MET A 123 10.22 -2.11 -8.24
CA MET A 123 9.45 -1.59 -7.09
C MET A 123 8.59 -0.39 -7.48
N VAL A 124 9.06 0.50 -8.35
CA VAL A 124 8.24 1.60 -8.90
C VAL A 124 7.08 1.06 -9.73
N GLN A 125 7.29 0.05 -10.57
CA GLN A 125 6.20 -0.61 -11.30
C GLN A 125 5.17 -1.24 -10.35
N ALA A 126 5.62 -1.85 -9.24
CA ALA A 126 4.70 -2.38 -8.23
C ALA A 126 3.88 -1.25 -7.58
N LEU A 127 4.49 -0.10 -7.30
CA LEU A 127 3.79 1.08 -6.78
C LEU A 127 2.75 1.62 -7.78
N ASP A 128 3.07 1.66 -9.08
CA ASP A 128 2.13 2.04 -10.15
C ASP A 128 0.89 1.11 -10.19
N VAL A 129 1.12 -0.20 -10.14
CA VAL A 129 0.03 -1.19 -10.15
C VAL A 129 -0.83 -1.07 -8.88
N ASN A 130 -0.21 -0.85 -7.72
CA ASN A 130 -0.94 -0.65 -6.47
C ASN A 130 -1.79 0.64 -6.50
N GLU A 131 -1.22 1.74 -6.98
CA GLU A 131 -1.92 3.02 -7.13
C GLU A 131 -3.12 2.89 -8.08
N LYS A 132 -2.95 2.19 -9.21
CA LYS A 132 -4.06 1.87 -10.11
C LYS A 132 -5.18 1.14 -9.37
N GLY A 133 -4.85 0.14 -8.55
CA GLY A 133 -5.85 -0.59 -7.76
C GLY A 133 -6.60 0.28 -6.75
N LEU A 134 -5.90 1.21 -6.10
CA LEU A 134 -6.54 2.17 -5.19
C LEU A 134 -7.44 3.16 -5.93
N ASN A 135 -7.07 3.59 -7.14
CA ASN A 135 -7.92 4.43 -8.00
C ASN A 135 -9.17 3.68 -8.50
N ASP A 136 -9.00 2.41 -8.89
CA ASP A 136 -10.11 1.54 -9.30
C ASP A 136 -11.09 1.33 -8.13
N LEU A 137 -10.58 1.17 -6.90
CA LEU A 137 -11.42 1.07 -5.70
C LEU A 137 -12.18 2.36 -5.42
N GLU A 138 -11.53 3.52 -5.47
CA GLU A 138 -12.21 4.81 -5.25
C GLU A 138 -13.35 5.00 -6.23
N SER A 139 -13.11 4.72 -7.51
CA SER A 139 -14.14 4.78 -8.56
C SER A 139 -15.30 3.83 -8.26
N PHE A 140 -14.99 2.60 -7.85
CA PHE A 140 -16.00 1.62 -7.46
C PHE A 140 -16.83 2.06 -6.24
N LEU A 141 -16.19 2.63 -5.21
CA LEU A 141 -16.89 3.15 -4.03
C LEU A 141 -17.84 4.30 -4.39
N ASP A 142 -17.45 5.16 -5.32
CA ASP A 142 -18.30 6.26 -5.81
C ASP A 142 -19.52 5.74 -6.58
N GLU A 143 -19.32 4.77 -7.46
CA GLU A 143 -20.41 4.09 -8.18
C GLU A 143 -21.37 3.37 -7.21
N ALA A 144 -20.82 2.63 -6.26
CA ALA A 144 -21.59 1.91 -5.24
C ALA A 144 -22.37 2.88 -4.34
N ALA A 145 -21.78 3.99 -3.92
CA ALA A 145 -22.47 5.02 -3.14
C ALA A 145 -23.67 5.61 -3.92
N GLY A 146 -23.51 5.82 -5.23
CA GLY A 146 -24.59 6.27 -6.11
C GLY A 146 -25.73 5.27 -6.20
N GLN A 147 -25.42 3.97 -6.29
CA GLN A 147 -26.42 2.90 -6.34
C GLN A 147 -27.17 2.75 -5.01
N VAL A 148 -26.45 2.77 -3.88
CA VAL A 148 -27.05 2.64 -2.54
C VAL A 148 -28.00 3.80 -2.22
N LYS A 149 -27.72 5.01 -2.72
CA LYS A 149 -28.59 6.19 -2.55
C LYS A 149 -29.77 6.24 -3.52
N ALA A 150 -29.80 5.39 -4.54
CA ALA A 150 -30.86 5.41 -5.55
C ALA A 150 -32.20 4.98 -4.95
N ALA A 151 -33.29 5.64 -5.36
CA ALA A 151 -34.65 5.32 -4.89
C ALA A 151 -35.09 3.88 -5.25
N ASN A 152 -34.44 3.29 -6.25
CA ASN A 152 -34.66 1.94 -6.75
C ASN A 152 -33.39 1.08 -6.60
N PHE A 153 -32.79 1.07 -5.41
CA PHE A 153 -31.63 0.24 -5.11
C PHE A 153 -31.81 -1.20 -5.63
N ASP A 154 -30.84 -1.66 -6.42
CA ASP A 154 -30.81 -2.99 -7.01
C ASP A 154 -29.57 -3.74 -6.51
N ALA A 155 -29.78 -4.65 -5.56
CA ALA A 155 -28.72 -5.45 -4.97
C ALA A 155 -28.02 -6.36 -6.00
N ILE A 156 -28.69 -6.76 -7.09
CA ILE A 156 -28.09 -7.60 -8.13
C ILE A 156 -27.10 -6.77 -8.94
N VAL A 157 -27.45 -5.54 -9.30
CA VAL A 157 -26.54 -4.62 -10.01
C VAL A 157 -25.31 -4.34 -9.15
N LEU A 158 -25.50 -4.07 -7.86
CA LEU A 158 -24.37 -3.84 -6.95
C LEU A 158 -23.51 -5.11 -6.79
N ALA A 159 -24.12 -6.29 -6.64
CA ALA A 159 -23.39 -7.56 -6.54
C ALA A 159 -22.52 -7.84 -7.78
N ASN A 160 -23.03 -7.60 -8.99
CA ASN A 160 -22.26 -7.71 -10.22
C ASN A 160 -21.09 -6.71 -10.28
N GLY A 161 -21.31 -5.50 -9.75
CA GLY A 161 -20.25 -4.50 -9.59
C GLY A 161 -19.15 -4.96 -8.64
N ILE A 162 -19.51 -5.56 -7.50
CA ILE A 162 -18.56 -6.13 -6.54
C ILE A 162 -17.76 -7.27 -7.18
N GLU A 163 -18.40 -8.17 -7.92
CA GLU A 163 -17.73 -9.27 -8.63
C GLU A 163 -16.73 -8.73 -9.66
N THR A 164 -17.15 -7.77 -10.49
CA THR A 164 -16.27 -7.12 -11.48
C THR A 164 -15.08 -6.44 -10.81
N PHE A 165 -15.29 -5.75 -9.69
CA PHE A 165 -14.21 -5.13 -8.94
C PHE A 165 -13.28 -6.17 -8.31
N SER A 166 -13.83 -7.27 -7.77
CA SER A 166 -13.06 -8.38 -7.21
C SER A 166 -12.13 -9.01 -8.25
N ASP A 167 -12.58 -9.19 -9.49
CA ASP A 167 -11.75 -9.72 -10.58
C ASP A 167 -10.58 -8.78 -10.92
N LYS A 168 -10.84 -7.46 -10.99
CA LYS A 168 -9.78 -6.46 -11.18
C LYS A 168 -8.79 -6.49 -10.01
N ALA A 169 -9.29 -6.57 -8.77
CA ALA A 169 -8.46 -6.62 -7.57
C ALA A 169 -7.60 -7.88 -7.53
N ALA A 170 -8.12 -9.03 -7.96
CA ALA A 170 -7.36 -10.27 -8.11
C ALA A 170 -6.23 -10.12 -9.14
N GLN A 171 -6.52 -9.55 -10.30
CA GLN A 171 -5.50 -9.27 -11.33
C GLN A 171 -4.40 -8.34 -10.81
N ILE A 172 -4.77 -7.25 -10.13
CA ILE A 172 -3.81 -6.33 -9.49
C ILE A 172 -2.96 -7.07 -8.46
N SER A 173 -3.56 -7.95 -7.64
CA SER A 173 -2.83 -8.76 -6.67
C SER A 173 -1.81 -9.68 -7.33
N ASP A 174 -2.18 -10.35 -8.41
CA ASP A 174 -1.29 -11.24 -9.17
C ASP A 174 -0.11 -10.48 -9.79
N ASP A 175 -0.38 -9.31 -10.40
CA ASP A 175 0.65 -8.45 -10.98
C ASP A 175 1.62 -7.93 -9.90
N LEU A 176 1.10 -7.51 -8.74
CA LEU A 176 1.92 -7.11 -7.59
C LEU A 176 2.79 -8.25 -7.07
N GLN A 177 2.21 -9.43 -6.87
CA GLN A 177 2.96 -10.61 -6.39
C GLN A 177 4.08 -10.98 -7.37
N LYS A 178 3.81 -10.92 -8.68
CA LYS A 178 4.81 -11.18 -9.71
C LYS A 178 5.97 -10.17 -9.64
N LEU A 179 5.67 -8.87 -9.60
CA LEU A 179 6.69 -7.82 -9.52
C LEU A 179 7.52 -7.91 -8.23
N GLN A 180 6.86 -8.10 -7.08
CA GLN A 180 7.52 -8.29 -5.80
C GLN A 180 8.40 -9.54 -5.78
N LYS A 181 7.95 -10.64 -6.39
CA LYS A 181 8.75 -11.85 -6.53
C LYS A 181 9.99 -11.59 -7.40
N GLN A 182 9.85 -10.92 -8.54
CA GLN A 182 10.99 -10.57 -9.40
C GLN A 182 11.99 -9.68 -8.65
N ALA A 183 11.52 -8.67 -7.92
CA ALA A 183 12.38 -7.80 -7.12
C ALA A 183 13.11 -8.57 -6.00
N ALA A 184 12.41 -9.48 -5.31
CA ALA A 184 13.00 -10.32 -4.27
C ALA A 184 14.03 -11.34 -4.81
N ASP A 185 13.73 -11.97 -5.95
CA ASP A 185 14.64 -12.90 -6.62
C ASP A 185 15.91 -12.14 -7.07
N LEU A 186 15.76 -10.95 -7.69
CA LEU A 186 16.88 -10.08 -8.07
C LEU A 186 17.75 -9.67 -6.87
N LYS A 187 17.10 -9.22 -5.77
CA LYS A 187 17.77 -8.85 -4.52
C LYS A 187 18.63 -10.00 -3.98
N LYS A 188 18.10 -11.22 -4.03
CA LYS A 188 18.83 -12.43 -3.61
C LYS A 188 19.97 -12.81 -4.57
N GLU A 189 19.74 -12.76 -5.87
CA GLU A 189 20.72 -13.14 -6.90
C GLU A 189 21.92 -12.19 -6.96
N LYS A 190 21.66 -10.88 -6.76
CA LYS A 190 22.69 -9.83 -6.83
C LYS A 190 23.27 -9.44 -5.47
N GLY A 191 22.69 -9.93 -4.38
CA GLY A 191 23.17 -9.66 -3.02
C GLY A 191 22.97 -8.22 -2.57
N LEU A 192 21.81 -7.63 -2.89
CA LEU A 192 21.44 -6.24 -2.55
C LEU A 192 20.99 -6.11 -1.09
#